data_AF-A0A7L0XPD4-F1
#
_entry.id   AF-A0A7L0XPD4-F1
#
_cell.length_a   1.000
_cell.length_b   1.000
_cell.length_c   1.000
_cell.angle_alpha   90.00
_cell.angle_beta   90.00
_cell.angle_gamma   90.00
#
_symmetry.space_group_name_H-M   'P 1'
#
loop_
_entity.id
_entity.type
_entity.pdbx_description
1 polymer ?
#
loop_
_entity_poly.entity_id
_entity_poly.type
_entity_poly.pdbx_seq_one_letter_code
_entity_poly.pdbx_strand_id
1 'polypeptide(L)'
;ELRIQRHSIPAFIPLERLSREFLPRDLRRFLDLLCQHLNGFVARRFQAEQFQERFSDWIQGVPQRNSLCNLLKFRYGLARNSGNF
;
A
#
# COMPACT_ATOMS: atom_id res chain seq x y z
N GLU A 1 20.99 6.92 24.96
CA GLU A 1 20.88 6.64 23.51
C GLU A 1 19.50 6.05 23.23
N LEU A 2 18.76 6.57 22.25
CA LEU A 2 17.43 6.06 21.90
C LEU A 2 17.58 4.86 20.97
N ARG A 3 17.02 3.71 21.33
CA ARG A 3 17.09 2.47 20.55
C ARG A 3 15.73 1.77 20.53
N ILE A 4 15.40 1.19 19.39
CA ILE A 4 14.20 0.37 19.22
C ILE A 4 14.49 -1.00 19.83
N GLN A 5 13.78 -1.35 20.91
CA GLN A 5 13.92 -2.66 21.55
C GLN A 5 12.99 -3.72 20.93
N ARG A 6 11.77 -3.31 20.60
CA ARG A 6 10.73 -4.16 20.00
C ARG A 6 9.84 -3.31 19.09
N HIS A 7 9.34 -3.90 18.01
CA HIS A 7 8.35 -3.28 17.13
C HIS A 7 7.49 -4.34 16.43
N SER A 8 6.34 -3.92 15.94
CA SER A 8 5.45 -4.68 15.05
C SER A 8 5.40 -4.10 13.62
N ILE A 9 6.36 -3.23 13.30
CA ILE A 9 6.44 -2.55 12.00
C ILE A 9 6.69 -3.58 10.90
N PRO A 10 5.93 -3.52 9.78
CA PRO A 10 6.10 -4.46 8.67
C PRO A 10 7.51 -4.47 8.07
N ALA A 11 8.01 -5.66 7.71
CA ALA A 11 9.37 -5.87 7.21
C ALA A 11 9.72 -5.16 5.89
N PHE A 12 8.72 -4.66 5.15
CA PHE A 12 8.96 -3.87 3.93
C PHE A 12 9.39 -2.43 4.23
N ILE A 13 9.22 -1.96 5.47
CA ILE A 13 9.68 -0.65 5.90
C ILE A 13 11.14 -0.81 6.34
N PRO A 14 12.11 -0.06 5.78
CA PRO A 14 13.53 -0.21 6.08
C PRO A 14 13.89 0.41 7.44
N LEU A 15 13.34 -0.15 8.52
CA LEU A 15 13.35 0.42 9.86
C LEU A 15 14.77 0.57 10.42
N GLU A 16 15.66 -0.39 10.18
CA GLU A 16 17.05 -0.34 10.64
C GLU A 16 17.79 0.83 10.00
N ARG A 17 17.54 1.10 8.72
CA ARG A 17 18.14 2.25 8.02
C ARG A 17 17.58 3.56 8.56
N LEU A 18 16.25 3.67 8.63
CA LEU A 18 15.59 4.89 9.12
C LEU A 18 15.98 5.22 10.55
N SER A 19 16.06 4.20 11.41
CA SER A 19 16.41 4.38 12.83
C SER A 19 17.87 4.79 13.00
N ARG A 20 18.82 4.24 12.25
CA ARG A 20 20.22 4.69 12.31
C ARG A 20 20.40 6.13 11.83
N GLU A 21 19.65 6.52 10.80
CA GLU A 21 19.82 7.82 10.14
C GLU A 21 19.15 8.96 10.92
N PHE A 22 17.91 8.76 11.39
CA PHE A 22 17.08 9.85 11.91
C PHE A 22 16.82 9.76 13.41
N LEU A 23 16.71 8.56 14.00
CA LEU A 23 16.32 8.41 15.41
C LEU A 23 17.22 9.17 16.42
N PRO A 24 18.56 9.23 16.25
CA PRO A 24 19.42 9.91 17.22
C PRO A 24 19.40 11.44 17.12
N ARG A 25 19.05 11.99 15.95
CA ARG A 25 19.21 13.43 15.63
C ARG A 25 17.89 14.16 15.41
N ASP A 26 16.88 13.46 14.90
CA ASP A 26 15.60 14.02 14.49
C ASP A 26 14.50 12.95 14.60
N LEU A 27 14.00 12.76 15.82
CA LEU A 27 12.92 11.82 16.12
C LEU A 27 11.65 12.15 15.33
N ARG A 28 11.37 13.44 15.11
CA ARG A 28 10.17 13.86 14.38
C ARG A 28 10.23 13.40 12.93
N ARG A 29 11.34 13.65 12.25
CA ARG A 29 11.55 13.17 10.87
C ARG A 29 11.52 11.66 10.76
N PHE A 30 12.07 10.94 11.74
CA PHE A 30 11.96 9.48 11.80
C PHE A 30 10.49 9.03 11.82
N LEU A 31 9.68 9.61 12.72
CA LEU A 31 8.26 9.28 12.83
C LEU A 31 7.47 9.68 11.58
N ASP A 32 7.75 10.84 10.99
CA ASP A 32 7.09 11.30 9.77
C ASP A 32 7.34 10.33 8.60
N LEU A 33 8.57 9.88 8.40
CA LEU A 33 8.91 8.90 7.36
C LEU A 33 8.23 7.55 7.62
N LEU A 34 8.22 7.08 8.86
CA LEU A 34 7.53 5.85 9.23
C LEU A 34 6.02 5.95 8.95
N CYS A 35 5.39 7.06 9.33
CA CYS A 35 3.98 7.35 9.04
C CYS A 35 3.70 7.35 7.53
N GLN A 36 4.56 7.97 6.72
CA GLN A 36 4.40 7.96 5.26
C GLN A 36 4.42 6.56 4.68
N HIS A 37 5.33 5.68 5.13
CA HIS A 37 5.38 4.29 4.67
C HIS A 37 4.12 3.50 5.05
N LEU A 38 3.67 3.64 6.31
CA LEU A 38 2.47 2.97 6.81
C LEU A 38 1.21 3.46 6.10
N ASN A 39 1.05 4.78 5.96
CA ASN A 39 -0.08 5.38 5.26
C ASN A 39 -0.09 4.99 3.79
N GLY A 40 1.07 4.98 3.13
CA GLY A 40 1.18 4.53 1.74
C GLY A 40 0.75 3.07 1.56
N PHE A 41 1.08 2.19 2.51
CA PHE A 41 0.64 0.80 2.50
C PHE A 41 -0.88 0.67 2.66
N VAL A 42 -1.44 1.30 3.69
CA VAL A 42 -2.90 1.24 3.95
C VAL A 42 -3.68 1.88 2.81
N ALA A 43 -3.21 2.99 2.25
CA ALA A 43 -3.83 3.65 1.11
C ALA A 43 -3.86 2.75 -0.12
N ARG A 44 -2.76 2.09 -0.47
CA ARG A 44 -2.73 1.13 -1.59
C ARG A 44 -3.68 -0.05 -1.36
N ARG A 45 -3.72 -0.56 -0.13
CA ARG A 45 -4.63 -1.65 0.25
C ARG A 45 -6.09 -1.26 0.04
N PHE A 46 -6.46 -0.08 0.52
CA PHE A 46 -7.80 0.49 0.35
C PHE A 46 -8.13 0.75 -1.13
N GLN A 47 -7.20 1.33 -1.90
CA GLN A 47 -7.38 1.56 -3.33
C GLN A 47 -7.64 0.26 -4.11
N ALA A 48 -6.95 -0.82 -3.77
CA ALA A 48 -7.17 -2.12 -4.40
C ALA A 48 -8.55 -2.71 -4.08
N GLU A 49 -9.06 -2.50 -2.86
CA GLU A 49 -10.42 -2.90 -2.45
C GLU A 49 -11.47 -2.07 -3.20
N GLN A 50 -11.31 -0.76 -3.21
CA GLN A 50 -12.18 0.17 -3.93
C GLN A 50 -12.18 -0.07 -5.45
N PHE A 51 -11.05 -0.48 -6.03
CA PHE A 51 -10.96 -0.82 -7.44
C PHE A 51 -11.89 -1.97 -7.81
N GLN A 52 -11.93 -3.03 -6.99
CA GLN A 52 -12.83 -4.16 -7.24
C GLN A 52 -14.31 -3.76 -7.11
N GLU A 53 -14.65 -2.92 -6.13
CA GLU A 53 -16.02 -2.47 -5.90
C GLU A 53 -16.52 -1.54 -7.02
N ARG A 54 -15.70 -0.57 -7.45
CA ARG A 54 -16.12 0.47 -8.39
C ARG A 54 -16.15 0.03 -9.85
N PHE A 55 -15.39 -1.00 -10.20
CA PHE A 55 -15.24 -1.46 -11.58
C PHE A 55 -15.65 -2.93 -11.74
N SER A 56 -16.52 -3.42 -10.86
CA SER A 56 -17.01 -4.80 -10.86
C SER A 56 -17.62 -5.22 -12.20
N ASP A 57 -18.27 -4.30 -12.91
CA ASP A 57 -18.89 -4.55 -14.23
C ASP A 57 -17.87 -4.80 -15.36
N TRP A 58 -16.63 -4.34 -15.20
CA TRP A 58 -15.57 -4.49 -16.20
C TRP A 58 -14.51 -5.52 -15.81
N ILE A 59 -14.33 -5.77 -14.51
CA ILE A 59 -13.32 -6.68 -13.99
C ILE A 59 -13.80 -8.13 -14.11
N GLN A 60 -12.95 -8.98 -14.67
CA GLN A 60 -13.20 -10.41 -14.80
C GLN A 60 -12.52 -11.20 -13.68
N GLY A 61 -13.34 -11.72 -12.76
CA GLY A 61 -12.88 -12.49 -11.60
C GLY A 61 -12.31 -11.60 -10.49
N VAL A 62 -11.63 -12.21 -9.51
CA VAL A 62 -11.10 -11.48 -8.35
C VAL A 62 -9.70 -10.92 -8.67
N PRO A 63 -9.47 -9.60 -8.56
CA PRO A 63 -8.14 -9.01 -8.65
C PRO A 63 -7.18 -9.62 -7.64
N GLN A 64 -5.95 -9.90 -8.07
CA GLN A 64 -4.89 -10.41 -7.20
C GLN A 64 -3.93 -9.30 -6.83
N ARG A 65 -3.59 -9.21 -5.54
CA ARG A 65 -2.59 -8.27 -5.01
C ARG A 65 -1.51 -9.03 -4.26
N ASN A 66 -0.28 -8.53 -4.31
CA ASN A 66 0.77 -9.03 -3.42
C ASN A 66 0.60 -8.47 -1.99
N SER A 67 1.34 -9.02 -1.04
CA SER A 67 1.24 -8.64 0.38
C SER A 67 1.54 -7.16 0.67
N LEU A 68 2.24 -6.46 -0.24
CA LEU A 68 2.57 -5.04 -0.12
C LEU A 68 1.57 -4.10 -0.80
N CYS A 69 0.58 -4.68 -1.48
CA CYS A 69 -0.40 -3.97 -2.30
C CYS A 69 0.25 -3.01 -3.33
N ASN A 70 1.49 -3.28 -3.76
CA ASN A 70 2.19 -2.45 -4.75
C ASN A 70 2.17 -3.06 -6.16
N LEU A 71 1.63 -4.27 -6.28
CA LEU A 71 1.35 -4.93 -7.56
C LEU A 71 -0.10 -5.42 -7.55
N LEU A 72 -0.85 -5.04 -8.58
CA LEU A 72 -2.23 -5.46 -8.81
C LEU A 72 -2.31 -6.15 -10.17
N LYS A 73 -2.82 -7.39 -10.18
CA LYS A 73 -3.07 -8.17 -11.39
C LYS A 73 -4.57 -8.41 -11.51
N PHE A 74 -5.15 -8.01 -12.63
CA PHE A 74 -6.57 -8.20 -12.92
C PHE A 74 -6.75 -8.46 -14.41
N ARG A 75 -7.94 -8.96 -14.76
CA ARG A 75 -8.41 -9.05 -16.14
C ARG A 75 -9.61 -8.14 -16.27
N TYR A 76 -9.79 -7.55 -17.44
CA TYR A 76 -10.95 -6.73 -17.73
C TYR A 76 -11.54 -7.12 -19.08
N GLY A 77 -12.85 -6.92 -19.20
CA GLY A 77 -13.56 -7.03 -20.46
C GLY A 77 -14.18 -5.69 -20.82
N LEU A 78 -14.15 -5.33 -22.09
CA LEU A 78 -15.01 -4.27 -22.60
C LEU A 78 -16.41 -4.87 -22.68
N ALA A 79 -17.27 -4.55 -21.71
CA ALA A 79 -18.69 -4.85 -21.84
C ALA A 79 -19.17 -4.23 -23.16
N ARG A 80 -19.55 -5.08 -24.13
CA ARG A 80 -20.13 -4.60 -25.37
C ARG A 80 -21.54 -4.15 -25.04
N ASN A 81 -21.69 -2.88 -24.65
CA ASN A 81 -22.98 -2.21 -24.76
C ASN A 81 -23.28 -2.04 -26.25
N SER A 82 -23.70 -3.13 -26.90
CA SER A 82 -24.54 -3.04 -28.09
C SER A 82 -25.87 -2.45 -27.64
N GLY A 83 -25.95 -1.13 -27.66
CA GLY A 83 -27.09 -0.34 -27.23
C GLY A 83 -26.96 1.11 -27.72
N ASN A 84 -27.17 1.27 -29.04
CA ASN A 84 -27.61 2.47 -29.76
C ASN A 84 -26.68 3.71 -29.77
N PHE A 85 -25.97 3.87 -30.90
CA PHE A 85 -25.77 5.17 -31.56
C PHE A 85 -26.65 5.19 -32.82
#